data_AF-A0A8T5RYE2-F1
#
_entry.id   AF-A0A8T5RYE2-F1
#
_cell.length_a   1.000
_cell.length_b   1.000
_cell.length_c   1.000
_cell.angle_alpha   90.00
_cell.angle_beta   90.00
_cell.angle_gamma   90.00
#
_symmetry.space_group_name_H-M   'P 1'
#
loop_
_entity.id
_entity.type
_entity.pdbx_description
1 polymer ?
#
loop_
_entity_poly.entity_id
_entity_poly.type
_entity_poly.pdbx_seq_one_letter_code
_entity_poly.pdbx_strand_id
1 'polypeptide(L)' 'MPWKLTDFEKQVYDFIKEREEVLISSIPLRMKGAIPNLKNAGLVKIHKRYMVPWASKKQKFVTASETDSSSI' A
#
# COMPACT_ATOMS: atom_id res chain seq x y z
N MET A 1 -15.61 13.69 5.16
CA MET A 1 -14.75 14.62 4.41
C MET A 1 -14.20 13.88 3.20
N PRO A 2 -14.36 14.37 1.96
CA PRO A 2 -13.75 13.72 0.80
C PRO A 2 -12.23 13.83 0.91
N TRP A 3 -11.54 12.70 0.83
CA TRP A 3 -10.09 12.65 0.94
C TRP A 3 -9.47 13.24 -0.32
N LYS A 4 -9.02 14.49 -0.22
CA LYS A 4 -8.27 15.14 -1.29
C LYS A 4 -6.84 14.61 -1.21
N LEU A 5 -6.55 13.58 -2.01
CA LEU A 5 -5.20 13.06 -2.18
C LEU A 5 -4.31 14.16 -2.75
N THR A 6 -3.18 14.37 -2.12
CA THR A 6 -2.12 15.22 -2.67
C THR A 6 -1.47 14.53 -3.87
N ASP A 7 -0.87 15.29 -4.79
CA ASP A 7 -0.13 14.73 -5.93
C ASP A 7 0.95 13.73 -5.50
N PHE A 8 1.54 13.95 -4.32
CA PHE A 8 2.50 13.03 -3.72
C PHE A 8 1.85 11.70 -3.32
N GLU A 9 0.70 11.72 -2.65
CA GLU A 9 -0.04 10.50 -2.29
C GLU A 9 -0.50 9.74 -3.53
N LYS A 10 -0.88 10.46 -4.59
CA LYS A 10 -1.23 9.86 -5.88
C LYS A 10 -0.03 9.15 -6.50
N GLN A 11 1.15 9.79 -6.52
CA GLN A 11 2.38 9.17 -7.01
C GLN A 11 2.77 7.93 -6.19
N VAL A 12 2.58 7.98 -4.87
CA VAL A 12 2.82 6.82 -4.00
C VAL A 12 1.82 5.70 -4.30
N TYR A 13 0.55 6.05 -4.54
CA TYR A 13 -0.47 5.08 -4.93
C TYR A 13 -0.14 4.43 -6.28
N ASP A 14 0.20 5.20 -7.31
CA ASP A 14 0.61 4.68 -8.63
C ASP A 14 1.83 3.75 -8.51
N PHE A 15 2.82 4.11 -7.70
CA PHE A 15 3.99 3.26 -7.45
C PHE A 15 3.64 1.91 -6.80
N ILE A 16 2.68 1.91 -5.86
CA ILE A 16 2.21 0.68 -5.21
C ILE A 16 1.34 -0.12 -6.18
N LYS A 17 0.53 0.55 -7.00
CA LYS A 17 -0.35 -0.06 -8.01
C LYS A 17 0.45 -0.77 -9.10
N GLU A 18 1.48 -0.12 -9.65
CA GLU A 18 2.35 -0.70 -10.68
C GLU A 18 3.07 -1.97 -10.21
N ARG A 19 3.31 -2.08 -8.90
CA ARG A 19 4.05 -3.20 -8.30
C ARG A 19 3.15 -4.29 -7.73
N GLU A 20 1.83 -4.09 -7.72
CA GLU A 20 0.76 -4.91 -7.11
C GLU A 20 0.92 -5.17 -5.59
N GLU A 21 2.11 -5.55 -5.14
CA GLU A 21 2.47 -5.79 -3.76
C GLU A 21 3.90 -5.32 -3.46
N VAL A 22 4.04 -4.46 -2.46
CA VAL A 22 5.34 -3.88 -2.07
C VAL A 22 5.62 -4.12 -0.60
N LEU A 23 6.83 -4.59 -0.29
CA LEU A 23 7.34 -4.65 1.08
C LEU A 23 7.43 -3.25 1.67
N ILE A 24 6.84 -3.03 2.86
CA ILE A 24 6.99 -1.76 3.58
C ILE A 24 8.47 -1.42 3.71
N SER A 25 9.31 -2.41 4.04
CA SER A 25 10.76 -2.23 4.20
C SER A 25 11.44 -1.67 2.95
N SER A 26 10.96 -2.04 1.75
CA SER A 26 11.49 -1.60 0.45
C SER A 26 11.04 -0.18 0.06
N ILE A 27 9.93 0.30 0.63
CA ILE A 27 9.41 1.63 0.33
C ILE A 27 10.33 2.70 0.95
N PRO A 28 10.75 3.72 0.18
CA PRO A 28 11.52 4.85 0.68
C PRO A 28 10.84 5.51 1.89
N LEU A 29 11.61 5.91 2.89
CA LEU A 29 11.09 6.57 4.11
C LEU A 29 10.22 7.79 3.80
N ARG A 30 10.54 8.54 2.74
CA ARG A 30 9.75 9.70 2.29
C ARG A 30 8.34 9.32 1.83
N MET A 31 8.18 8.17 1.18
CA MET A 31 6.88 7.67 0.70
C MET A 31 6.10 6.95 1.80
N LYS A 32 6.77 6.39 2.81
CA LYS A 32 6.13 5.73 3.96
C LYS A 32 5.14 6.61 4.71
N GLY A 33 5.36 7.91 4.75
CA GLY A 33 4.45 8.87 5.40
C GLY A 33 3.08 8.94 4.72
N ALA A 34 3.00 8.68 3.42
CA ALA A 34 1.75 8.66 2.66
C ALA A 34 0.97 7.33 2.80
N ILE A 35 1.65 6.22 3.14
CA ILE A 35 1.01 4.90 3.33
C ILE A 35 -0.13 4.92 4.36
N PRO A 36 0.02 5.46 5.58
CA PRO A 36 -1.07 5.50 6.56
C PRO A 36 -2.25 6.33 6.08
N ASN A 37 -2.01 7.42 5.34
CA ASN A 37 -3.08 8.22 4.74
C ASN A 37 -3.81 7.43 3.66
N LEU A 38 -3.09 6.77 2.74
CA LEU A 38 -3.66 5.90 1.71
C LEU A 38 -4.44 4.71 2.27
N LYS A 39 -3.97 4.15 3.39
CA LYS A 39 -4.64 3.07 4.12
C LYS A 39 -5.92 3.57 4.79
N ASN A 40 -5.84 4.71 5.50
CA ASN A 40 -7.04 5.36 6.03
C ASN A 40 -7.98 5.69 4.88
N ALA A 41 -7.43 6.02 3.71
CA ALA A 41 -8.19 6.33 2.52
C ALA A 41 -8.87 5.12 1.83
N GLY A 42 -8.68 3.90 2.36
CA GLY A 42 -9.23 2.67 1.76
C GLY A 42 -8.58 2.26 0.44
N LEU A 43 -7.61 3.01 -0.07
CA LEU A 43 -6.94 2.76 -1.35
C LEU A 43 -5.90 1.65 -1.26
N VAL A 44 -5.41 1.36 -0.05
CA VAL A 44 -4.28 0.47 0.16
C VAL A 44 -4.54 -0.43 1.36
N LYS A 45 -4.24 -1.72 1.21
CA LYS A 45 -4.29 -2.71 2.28
C LYS A 45 -2.89 -3.08 2.74
N ILE A 46 -2.75 -3.28 4.05
CA ILE A 46 -1.51 -3.75 4.67
C ILE A 46 -1.76 -5.13 5.25
N HIS A 47 -1.05 -6.13 4.75
CA HIS A 47 -1.07 -7.49 5.29
C HIS A 47 0.32 -7.93 5.73
N LYS A 48 0.38 -9.01 6.50
CA LYS A 48 1.62 -9.59 6.99
C LYS A 48 1.70 -11.03 6.50
N ARG A 49 2.78 -11.35 5.79
CA ARG A 49 3.07 -12.73 5.36
C ARG A 49 4.53 -13.08 5.61
N TYR A 50 4.79 -14.38 5.69
CA TYR A 50 6.16 -14.88 5.67
C TYR A 50 6.64 -14.89 4.22
N MET A 51 7.85 -14.38 3.98
CA MET A 51 8.44 -14.41 2.64
C MET A 51 8.94 -15.82 2.30
N VAL A 52 9.33 -16.60 3.32
CA VAL A 52 9.71 -18.01 3.20
C VAL A 52 9.12 -18.82 4.36
N PRO A 53 8.81 -20.11 4.18
CA PRO A 53 8.17 -20.94 5.22
C PRO A 53 8.96 -21.02 6.54
N TRP A 54 10.28 -20.89 6.46
CA TRP A 54 11.20 -20.98 7.60
C TRP A 54 11.61 -19.61 8.18
N ALA A 55 10.97 -18.53 7.73
CA ALA A 55 11.30 -17.19 8.21
C ALA A 55 10.83 -16.99 9.65
N SER A 56 11.75 -16.57 10.53
CA SER A 56 11.41 -16.27 11.93
C SER A 56 10.56 -15.00 12.09
N LYS A 57 10.46 -14.14 11.06
CA LYS A 57 9.73 -12.87 11.14
C LYS A 57 8.77 -12.68 9.96
N LYS A 58 7.52 -12.34 10.27
CA LYS A 58 6.54 -11.88 9.29
C LYS A 58 6.95 -10.49 8.78
N GLN A 59 6.95 -10.31 7.46
CA GLN A 59 7.16 -9.00 6.84
C GLN A 59 5.82 -8.33 6.58
N LYS A 60 5.79 -6.99 6.61
CA LYS A 60 4.61 -6.21 6.26
C LYS A 60 4.67 -5.88 4.77
N PHE A 61 3.59 -6.19 4.08
CA PHE A 61 3.40 -5.90 2.67
C PHE A 61 2.24 -4.91 2.52
N VAL A 62 2.31 -4.14 1.45
CA VAL A 62 1.37 -3.10 1.08
C VAL A 62 0.87 -3.44 -0.30
N THR A 63 -0.44 -3.58 -0.46
CA THR A 63 -1.07 -3.86 -1.75
C THR A 63 -2.07 -2.77 -2.05
N ALA A 64 -2.07 -2.31 -3.29
CA ALA A 64 -3.11 -1.41 -3.77
C ALA A 64 -4.44 -2.19 -3.69
N SER A 65 -5.38 -1.66 -2.91
CA SER A 65 -6.75 -2.15 -2.97
C SER A 65 -7.36 -1.40 -4.14
N GLU A 66 -7.39 -2.04 -5.31
CA GLU A 66 -8.33 -1.62 -6.33
C GLU A 66 -9.70 -1.76 -5.69
N THR A 67 -10.29 -0.61 -5.36
CA THR A 67 -11.75 -0.58 -5.26
C THR A 67 -12.20 -0.71 -6.71
N ASP A 68 -12.20 -1.94 -7.22
CA ASP A 68 -13.04 -2.32 -8.34
C ASP A 68 -14.48 -2.16 -7.88
N SER A 69 -14.94 -0.91 -7.90
CA SER A 69 -16.33 -0.60 -8.18
C SER A 69 -16.61 -1.02 -9.63
N SER A 70 -16.67 -2.33 -9.86
CA SER A 70 -17.16 -3.03 -11.05
C SER A 70 -17.46 -4.45 -10.57
N SER A 71 -18.69 -4.82 -10.25
CA SER A 71 -19.85 -4.89 -11.15
C SER A 71 -21.11 -4.69 -10.29
N ILE A 72 -22.02 -3.76 -10.63
CA ILE A 72 -23.16 -3.93 -11.56
C ILE A 72 -23.83 -5.30 -11.39
#